data_AF-A0A835ZCV8-F1
#
_entry.id   AF-A0A835ZCV8-F1
#
_cell.length_a   1.000
_cell.length_b   1.000
_cell.length_c   1.000
_cell.angle_alpha   90.00
_cell.angle_beta   90.00
_cell.angle_gamma   90.00
#
_symmetry.space_group_name_H-M   'P 1'
#
loop_
_entity.id
_entity.type
_entity.pdbx_description
1 polymer ?
#
loop_
_entity_poly.entity_id
_entity_poly.type
_entity_poly.pdbx_seq_one_letter_code
_entity_poly.pdbx_strand_id
1 'polypeptide(L)'
;MIVIDLDSRLPYHIAAKHAASALRRNIYFEVCYGPTLRSAGARKHLINNTRGLVQFTSGRGLLLSGDANSPLQIRSPQDIANIAQLLGLSEQAALAAVSTNAQQVLLRAESRRAQHQGIMVVAEAGGVIGKGQSKGQGHTTAAHLEVPIKYYDR
;
A
#
# COMPACT_ATOMS: atom_id res chain seq x y z
N MET A 1 -8.49 -1.43 -1.49
CA MET A 1 -7.92 -0.53 -0.48
C MET A 1 -9.02 0.36 0.04
N ILE A 2 -8.75 1.13 1.10
CA ILE A 2 -9.64 2.18 1.62
C ILE A 2 -9.03 3.52 1.20
N VAL A 3 -9.81 4.34 0.53
CA VAL A 3 -9.43 5.69 0.11
C VAL A 3 -10.01 6.67 1.12
N ILE A 4 -9.20 7.63 1.56
CA ILE A 4 -9.60 8.69 2.47
C ILE A 4 -9.06 10.00 1.91
N ASP A 5 -9.92 11.02 1.88
CA ASP A 5 -9.53 12.37 1.45
C ASP A 5 -8.75 13.07 2.57
N LEU A 6 -7.45 12.78 2.62
CA LEU A 6 -6.56 13.28 3.66
C LEU A 6 -6.11 14.74 3.41
N ASP A 7 -6.43 15.32 2.27
CA ASP A 7 -6.06 16.68 1.86
C ASP A 7 -7.00 17.78 2.39
N SER A 8 -8.06 17.40 3.12
CA SER A 8 -9.01 18.32 3.74
C SER A 8 -9.21 18.02 5.23
N ARG A 9 -10.03 18.83 5.92
CA ARG A 9 -10.38 18.56 7.32
C ARG A 9 -11.34 17.37 7.36
N LEU A 10 -10.91 16.26 7.97
CA LEU A 10 -11.77 15.10 8.18
C LEU A 10 -12.92 15.45 9.13
N PRO A 11 -14.17 15.07 8.81
CA PRO A 11 -15.32 15.24 9.71
C PRO A 11 -15.35 14.20 10.84
N TYR A 12 -14.36 13.31 10.91
CA TYR A 12 -14.23 12.25 11.89
C TYR A 12 -12.76 12.03 12.27
N HIS A 13 -12.53 11.32 13.37
CA HIS A 13 -11.20 10.85 13.76
C HIS A 13 -10.97 9.43 13.26
N ILE A 14 -9.76 9.17 12.75
CA ILE A 14 -9.33 7.83 12.39
C ILE A 14 -9.03 7.08 13.69
N ALA A 15 -9.86 6.12 14.08
CA ALA A 15 -9.65 5.35 15.30
C ALA A 15 -8.68 4.18 15.08
N ALA A 16 -7.77 3.96 16.03
CA ALA A 16 -6.79 2.87 15.99
C ALA A 16 -7.42 1.49 15.75
N LYS A 17 -8.59 1.23 16.32
CA LYS A 17 -9.35 -0.03 16.13
C LYS A 17 -9.70 -0.31 14.66
N HIS A 18 -10.02 0.73 13.89
CA HIS A 18 -10.37 0.60 12.48
C HIS A 18 -9.12 0.35 11.63
N ALA A 19 -8.04 1.08 11.89
CA ALA A 19 -6.75 0.84 11.25
C ALA A 19 -6.24 -0.60 11.51
N ALA A 20 -6.25 -1.04 12.76
CA ALA A 20 -5.87 -2.40 13.13
C ALA A 20 -6.75 -3.47 12.47
N SER A 21 -8.06 -3.24 12.38
CA SER A 21 -8.98 -4.17 11.71
C SER A 21 -8.73 -4.26 10.21
N ALA A 22 -8.37 -3.15 9.56
CA ALA A 22 -8.02 -3.15 8.14
C ALA A 22 -6.72 -3.95 7.90
N LEU A 23 -5.69 -3.72 8.71
CA LEU A 23 -4.41 -4.44 8.64
C LEU A 23 -4.59 -5.96 8.81
N ARG A 24 -5.35 -6.40 9.83
CA ARG A 24 -5.64 -7.83 10.04
C ARG A 24 -6.30 -8.50 8.84
N ARG A 25 -7.00 -7.72 8.01
CA ARG A 25 -7.71 -8.20 6.82
C ARG A 25 -6.90 -8.00 5.54
N ASN A 26 -5.63 -7.59 5.63
CA ASN A 26 -4.79 -7.24 4.48
C ASN A 26 -5.45 -6.18 3.58
N ILE A 27 -6.03 -5.15 4.21
CA ILE A 27 -6.62 -3.98 3.55
C ILE A 27 -5.70 -2.79 3.78
N TYR A 28 -5.33 -2.13 2.70
CA TYR A 28 -4.41 -1.00 2.68
C TYR A 28 -5.18 0.32 2.67
N PHE A 29 -4.60 1.36 3.25
CA PHE A 29 -5.06 2.74 3.16
C PHE A 29 -4.27 3.47 2.08
N GLU A 30 -4.97 4.21 1.23
CA GLU A 30 -4.35 5.12 0.26
C GLU A 30 -3.98 6.45 0.92
N VAL A 31 -2.79 6.95 0.58
CA VAL A 31 -2.32 8.29 0.92
C VAL A 31 -1.96 8.97 -0.40
N CYS A 32 -2.80 9.93 -0.81
CA CYS A 32 -2.58 10.64 -2.06
C CYS A 32 -1.67 11.86 -1.84
N TYR A 33 -0.53 11.94 -2.54
CA TYR A 33 0.39 13.07 -2.43
C TYR A 33 0.03 14.24 -3.35
N GLY A 34 -0.67 13.99 -4.47
CA GLY A 34 -0.98 14.98 -5.51
C GLY A 34 -1.50 16.32 -4.98
N PRO A 35 -2.53 16.32 -4.11
CA PRO A 35 -3.07 17.55 -3.53
C PRO A 35 -2.03 18.43 -2.81
N THR A 36 -1.00 17.82 -2.23
CA THR A 36 0.03 18.56 -1.49
C THR A 36 0.94 19.41 -2.37
N LEU A 37 1.08 19.02 -3.64
CA LEU A 37 1.84 19.79 -4.63
C LEU A 37 1.06 21.02 -5.10
N ARG A 38 -0.28 20.98 -4.98
CA ARG A 38 -1.19 22.03 -5.48
C ARG A 38 -1.43 23.14 -4.46
N SER A 39 -1.49 22.82 -3.16
CA SER A 39 -1.82 23.79 -2.10
C SER A 39 -1.10 23.51 -0.79
N ALA A 40 -0.64 24.59 -0.14
CA ALA A 40 -0.09 24.53 1.22
C ALA A 40 -1.14 24.10 2.26
N GLY A 41 -2.41 24.46 2.07
CA GLY A 41 -3.50 24.02 2.94
C GLY A 41 -3.70 22.50 2.87
N ALA A 42 -3.77 21.95 1.66
CA ALA A 42 -3.86 20.51 1.44
C ALA A 42 -2.68 19.76 2.05
N ARG A 43 -1.47 20.31 1.92
CA ARG A 43 -0.26 19.76 2.54
C ARG A 43 -0.34 19.70 4.06
N LYS A 44 -0.82 20.77 4.72
CA LYS A 44 -1.02 20.80 6.17
C LYS A 44 -2.03 19.73 6.61
N HIS A 45 -3.13 19.60 5.89
CA HIS A 45 -4.13 18.58 6.17
C HIS A 45 -3.57 17.16 5.98
N LEU A 46 -2.85 16.90 4.88
CA LEU A 46 -2.25 15.58 4.65
C LEU A 46 -1.32 15.19 5.79
N ILE A 47 -0.37 16.06 6.16
CA ILE A 47 0.59 15.80 7.25
C ILE A 47 -0.15 15.49 8.56
N ASN A 48 -1.15 16.31 8.91
CA ASN A 48 -1.90 16.14 10.16
C ASN A 48 -2.76 14.86 10.18
N ASN A 49 -3.50 14.60 9.11
CA ASN A 49 -4.42 13.48 9.02
C ASN A 49 -3.66 12.14 8.90
N THR A 50 -2.54 12.14 8.16
CA THR A 50 -1.71 10.93 7.94
C THR A 50 -0.99 10.50 9.21
N ARG A 51 -0.66 11.44 10.11
CA ARG A 51 0.03 11.14 11.39
C ARG A 51 -0.67 10.05 12.19
N GLY A 52 -2.00 10.10 12.29
CA GLY A 52 -2.78 9.08 12.98
C GLY A 52 -2.68 7.71 12.30
N LEU A 53 -2.77 7.65 10.97
CA LEU A 53 -2.61 6.41 10.22
C LEU A 53 -1.22 5.81 10.44
N VAL A 54 -0.16 6.60 10.26
CA VAL A 54 1.23 6.14 10.45
C VAL A 54 1.46 5.59 11.84
N GLN A 55 0.95 6.29 12.87
CA GLN A 55 1.06 5.85 14.25
C GLN A 55 0.30 4.54 14.49
N PHE A 56 -0.95 4.44 14.06
CA PHE A 56 -1.80 3.27 14.34
C PHE A 56 -1.47 2.06 13.48
N THR A 57 -0.84 2.24 12.32
CA THR A 57 -0.40 1.14 11.47
C THR A 57 1.07 0.79 11.63
N SER A 58 1.83 1.62 12.34
CA SER A 58 3.30 1.55 12.41
C SER A 58 3.91 1.58 11.00
N GLY A 59 3.35 2.40 10.11
CA GLY A 59 3.77 2.52 8.70
C GLY A 59 3.36 1.36 7.79
N ARG A 60 2.73 0.29 8.30
CA ARG A 60 2.27 -0.84 7.50
C ARG A 60 0.94 -0.54 6.80
N GLY A 61 0.67 -1.26 5.72
CA GLY A 61 -0.64 -1.19 5.05
C GLY A 61 -0.97 0.19 4.48
N LEU A 62 0.05 1.00 4.16
CA LEU A 62 -0.11 2.30 3.50
C LEU A 62 0.34 2.17 2.04
N LEU A 63 -0.36 2.85 1.14
CA LEU A 63 -0.02 2.92 -0.28
C LEU A 63 0.00 4.38 -0.70
N LEU A 64 1.05 4.80 -1.40
CA LEU A 64 1.15 6.17 -1.91
C LEU A 64 0.67 6.25 -3.35
N SER A 65 -0.13 7.28 -3.66
CA SER A 65 -0.68 7.54 -4.99
C SER A 65 -0.56 9.01 -5.38
N GLY A 66 -0.66 9.32 -6.67
CA GLY A 66 -0.35 10.65 -7.19
C GLY A 66 -1.53 11.55 -7.53
N ASP A 67 -2.73 11.02 -7.83
CA ASP A 67 -3.88 11.79 -8.35
C ASP A 67 -3.45 12.95 -9.29
N ALA A 68 -2.64 12.59 -10.28
CA ALA A 68 -1.96 13.57 -11.11
C ALA A 68 -2.89 14.06 -12.22
N ASN A 69 -3.30 15.32 -12.13
CA ASN A 69 -4.13 15.99 -13.15
C ASN A 69 -3.30 16.70 -14.23
N SER A 70 -1.97 16.63 -14.12
CA SER A 70 -1.01 17.22 -15.05
C SER A 70 0.31 16.44 -15.00
N PRO A 71 1.07 16.33 -16.10
CA PRO A 71 2.39 15.71 -16.10
C PRO A 71 3.35 16.31 -15.06
N LEU A 72 3.18 17.59 -14.71
CA LEU A 72 3.99 18.29 -13.71
C LEU A 72 3.80 17.76 -12.27
N GLN A 73 2.80 16.92 -12.02
CA GLN A 73 2.53 16.31 -10.73
C GLN A 73 3.12 14.90 -10.61
N ILE A 74 3.60 14.31 -11.71
CA ILE A 74 4.25 13.00 -11.71
C ILE A 74 5.62 13.13 -11.02
N ARG A 75 5.95 12.16 -10.18
CA ARG A 75 7.20 12.10 -9.43
C ARG A 75 7.85 10.74 -9.59
N SER A 76 9.18 10.69 -9.45
CA SER A 76 9.87 9.40 -9.43
C SER A 76 9.46 8.60 -8.19
N PRO A 77 9.53 7.26 -8.21
CA PRO A 77 9.22 6.44 -7.04
C PRO A 77 10.03 6.82 -5.80
N GLN A 78 11.29 7.23 -5.98
CA GLN A 78 12.18 7.69 -4.91
C GLN A 78 11.70 9.02 -4.30
N ASP A 79 11.25 9.97 -5.12
CA ASP A 79 10.70 11.22 -4.62
C ASP A 79 9.42 10.98 -3.80
N ILE A 80 8.58 10.04 -4.25
CA ILE A 80 7.36 9.67 -3.54
C ILE A 80 7.70 8.98 -2.21
N ALA A 81 8.72 8.12 -2.18
CA ALA A 81 9.21 7.52 -0.95
C ALA A 81 9.75 8.58 0.03
N ASN A 82 10.45 9.59 -0.47
CA ASN A 82 10.91 10.72 0.34
C ASN A 82 9.73 11.53 0.93
N ILE A 83 8.67 11.76 0.14
CA ILE A 83 7.43 12.37 0.65
C ILE A 83 6.82 11.49 1.75
N ALA A 84 6.78 10.18 1.58
CA ALA A 84 6.27 9.26 2.60
C ALA A 84 7.09 9.33 3.90
N GLN A 85 8.42 9.46 3.81
CA GLN A 85 9.28 9.69 4.99
C GLN A 85 8.95 11.02 5.68
N LEU A 86 8.69 12.10 4.93
CA LEU A 86 8.23 13.38 5.51
C LEU A 86 6.87 13.24 6.23
N LEU A 87 6.03 12.28 5.84
CA LEU A 87 4.78 11.94 6.53
C LEU A 87 4.98 11.07 7.78
N GLY A 88 6.22 10.70 8.08
CA GLY A 88 6.61 9.95 9.28
C GLY A 88 6.79 8.44 9.09
N LEU A 89 6.81 7.94 7.85
CA LEU A 89 7.16 6.54 7.59
C LEU A 89 8.68 6.33 7.76
N SER A 90 9.07 5.12 8.19
CA SER A 90 10.46 4.69 8.05
C SER A 90 10.81 4.51 6.56
N GLU A 91 12.09 4.55 6.23
CA GLU A 91 12.57 4.33 4.86
C GLU A 91 12.03 3.02 4.26
N GLN A 92 12.10 1.92 5.01
CA GLN A 92 11.57 0.62 4.58
C GLN A 92 10.07 0.66 4.33
N ALA A 93 9.29 1.31 5.20
CA ALA A 93 7.85 1.42 5.05
C ALA A 93 7.48 2.33 3.86
N ALA A 94 8.24 3.41 3.65
CA ALA A 94 8.08 4.32 2.53
C ALA A 94 8.32 3.61 1.19
N LEU A 95 9.40 2.83 1.08
CA LEU A 95 9.69 2.03 -0.11
C LEU A 95 8.61 0.98 -0.36
N ALA A 96 8.16 0.28 0.69
CA ALA A 96 7.07 -0.70 0.58
C ALA A 96 5.76 -0.05 0.09
N ALA A 97 5.47 1.17 0.55
CA ALA A 97 4.24 1.89 0.20
C ALA A 97 4.19 2.35 -1.28
N VAL A 98 5.34 2.49 -1.93
CA VAL A 98 5.44 2.80 -3.38
C VAL A 98 5.69 1.56 -4.25
N SER A 99 5.89 0.38 -3.65
CA SER A 99 6.24 -0.85 -4.38
C SER A 99 5.39 -2.05 -3.95
N THR A 100 5.86 -2.84 -2.98
CA THR A 100 5.28 -4.13 -2.58
C THR A 100 3.83 -4.02 -2.15
N ASN A 101 3.43 -2.96 -1.46
CA ASN A 101 2.05 -2.76 -1.02
C ASN A 101 1.08 -2.61 -2.22
N ALA A 102 1.50 -1.94 -3.29
CA ALA A 102 0.70 -1.84 -4.51
C ALA A 102 0.52 -3.21 -5.16
N GLN A 103 1.59 -4.02 -5.22
CA GLN A 103 1.51 -5.40 -5.70
C GLN A 103 0.55 -6.25 -4.86
N GLN A 104 0.58 -6.13 -3.53
CA GLN A 104 -0.35 -6.86 -2.65
C GLN A 104 -1.81 -6.46 -2.86
N VAL A 105 -2.07 -5.17 -3.09
CA VAL A 105 -3.42 -4.68 -3.41
C VAL A 105 -3.92 -5.26 -4.73
N LEU A 106 -3.07 -5.32 -5.75
CA LEU A 106 -3.38 -5.93 -7.05
C LEU A 106 -3.65 -7.43 -6.93
N LEU A 107 -2.77 -8.18 -6.29
CA LEU A 107 -2.95 -9.62 -6.06
C LEU A 107 -4.28 -9.91 -5.35
N ARG A 108 -4.60 -9.12 -4.31
CA ARG A 108 -5.89 -9.23 -3.61
C ARG A 108 -7.08 -8.96 -4.54
N ALA A 109 -6.95 -8.02 -5.48
CA ALA A 109 -8.01 -7.72 -6.44
C ALA A 109 -8.24 -8.89 -7.40
N GLU A 110 -7.16 -9.46 -7.95
CA GLU A 110 -7.21 -10.64 -8.79
C GLU A 110 -7.79 -11.86 -8.06
N SER A 111 -7.40 -12.11 -6.81
CA SER A 111 -7.98 -13.19 -6.01
C SER A 111 -9.49 -13.05 -5.84
N ARG A 112 -10.02 -11.84 -5.61
CA ARG A 112 -11.48 -11.62 -5.51
C ARG A 112 -12.19 -11.89 -6.83
N ARG A 113 -11.58 -11.50 -7.96
CA ARG A 113 -12.13 -11.73 -9.29
C ARG A 113 -12.18 -13.23 -9.61
N ALA A 114 -11.09 -13.95 -9.35
CA ALA A 114 -10.99 -15.39 -9.57
C ALA A 114 -11.91 -16.20 -8.66
N GLN A 115 -12.06 -15.80 -7.38
CA GLN A 115 -12.99 -16.43 -6.44
C GLN A 115 -14.43 -16.43 -6.95
N HIS A 116 -14.86 -15.34 -7.59
CA HIS A 116 -16.19 -15.27 -8.20
C HIS A 116 -16.40 -16.29 -9.34
N GLN A 117 -15.30 -16.78 -9.93
CA GLN A 117 -15.27 -17.77 -10.99
C GLN A 117 -14.95 -19.19 -10.47
N GLY A 118 -14.85 -19.38 -9.15
CA GLY A 118 -14.45 -20.65 -8.54
C GLY A 118 -12.96 -20.99 -8.69
N ILE A 119 -12.13 -20.03 -9.09
CA ILE A 119 -10.70 -20.21 -9.34
C ILE A 119 -9.90 -19.68 -8.14
N MET A 120 -8.91 -20.46 -7.67
CA MET A 120 -7.98 -20.03 -6.62
C MET A 120 -6.67 -19.55 -7.25
N VAL A 121 -6.35 -18.27 -7.04
CA VAL A 121 -5.06 -17.70 -7.46
C VAL A 121 -4.00 -18.08 -6.43
N VAL A 122 -2.98 -18.82 -6.85
CA VAL A 122 -1.80 -19.14 -6.04
C VAL A 122 -0.68 -18.20 -6.45
N ALA A 123 -0.20 -17.38 -5.52
CA ALA A 123 1.01 -16.59 -5.73
C ALA A 123 2.23 -17.45 -5.37
N GLU A 124 3.07 -17.77 -6.35
CA GLU A 124 4.33 -18.46 -6.10
C GLU A 124 5.36 -17.49 -5.49
N ALA A 125 5.99 -17.90 -4.39
CA ALA A 125 7.09 -17.17 -3.79
C ALA A 125 8.37 -17.40 -4.61
N GLY A 126 8.65 -16.51 -5.56
CA GLY A 126 9.91 -16.46 -6.31
C GLY A 126 9.90 -17.25 -7.61
N GLY A 127 9.78 -16.56 -8.75
CA GLY A 127 9.59 -17.20 -10.05
C GLY A 127 10.82 -17.88 -10.65
N VAL A 128 10.58 -19.02 -11.31
CA VAL A 128 11.09 -19.35 -12.64
C VAL A 128 9.97 -20.09 -13.37
N ILE A 129 9.62 -19.64 -14.58
CA ILE A 129 8.67 -20.33 -15.45
C ILE A 129 9.32 -21.66 -15.88
N GLY A 130 8.93 -22.76 -15.24
CA GLY A 130 9.39 -24.11 -15.56
C GLY A 130 8.25 -25.09 -15.30
N LYS A 131 7.80 -25.80 -16.34
CA LYS A 131 6.73 -26.81 -16.27
C LYS A 131 7.07 -27.88 -15.23
N GLY A 132 6.20 -28.13 -14.26
CA GLY A 132 6.36 -29.26 -13.33
C GLY A 132 5.13 -29.48 -12.43
N GLN A 133 4.72 -30.74 -12.30
CA GLN A 133 3.45 -31.20 -11.72
C GLN A 133 3.40 -31.21 -10.17
N SER A 134 2.17 -31.20 -9.64
CA SER A 134 1.71 -31.14 -8.25
C SER A 134 2.21 -32.21 -7.26
N LYS A 135 2.19 -31.91 -5.94
CA LYS A 135 1.44 -32.66 -4.88
C LYS A 135 1.63 -32.10 -3.44
N GLY A 136 0.53 -32.01 -2.66
CA GLY A 136 0.50 -32.39 -1.24
C GLY A 136 0.54 -31.33 -0.11
N GLN A 137 -0.64 -31.04 0.47
CA GLN A 137 -1.02 -30.86 1.89
C GLN A 137 -0.18 -30.00 2.88
N GLY A 138 -0.86 -29.06 3.58
CA GLY A 138 -0.51 -28.71 4.97
C GLY A 138 -0.72 -27.25 5.41
N HIS A 139 -1.73 -27.03 6.25
CA HIS A 139 -1.80 -26.11 7.40
C HIS A 139 -1.60 -24.58 7.22
N THR A 140 -2.69 -23.85 7.46
CA THR A 140 -2.79 -22.39 7.54
C THR A 140 -2.11 -21.81 8.79
N THR A 141 -1.05 -21.03 8.61
CA THR A 141 -0.65 -19.95 9.51
C THR A 141 -0.36 -18.71 8.69
N ALA A 142 -0.84 -17.56 9.16
CA ALA A 142 -0.68 -16.26 8.50
C ALA A 142 0.80 -15.87 8.47
N ALA A 143 1.51 -16.32 7.44
CA ALA A 143 2.88 -15.92 7.19
C ALA A 143 2.88 -14.45 6.74
N HIS A 144 3.58 -13.62 7.49
CA HIS A 144 4.10 -12.36 7.00
C HIS A 144 4.83 -12.64 5.68
N LEU A 145 4.20 -12.28 4.56
CA LEU A 145 4.75 -12.49 3.23
C LEU A 145 5.78 -11.37 2.97
N GLU A 146 7.02 -11.60 3.38
CA GLU A 146 8.13 -10.79 2.91
C GLU A 146 8.34 -11.12 1.42
N VAL A 147 7.93 -10.18 0.57
CA VAL A 147 8.18 -10.27 -0.86
C VAL A 147 9.60 -9.72 -1.11
N PRO A 148 10.55 -10.54 -1.60
CA PRO A 148 11.90 -10.06 -1.88
C PRO A 148 11.86 -9.06 -3.05
N ILE A 149 12.38 -7.86 -2.80
CA ILE A 149 12.53 -6.79 -3.80
C ILE A 149 13.69 -7.19 -4.74
N LYS A 150 13.38 -7.57 -5.98
CA LYS A 150 14.40 -7.65 -7.04
C LYS A 150 14.63 -6.25 -7.59
N TYR A 151 15.78 -5.65 -7.28
CA TYR A 151 16.27 -4.50 -8.03
C TYR A 151 16.67 -4.97 -9.43
N TYR A 152 16.09 -4.36 -10.47
CA TYR A 152 16.64 -4.48 -11.81
C TYR A 152 17.93 -3.66 -11.85
N ASP A 153 19.05 -4.32 -12.08
CA ASP A 153 20.30 -3.65 -12.44
C ASP A 153 20.15 -3.06 -13.85
N ARG A 154 20.71 -1.87 -14.07
CA ARG A 154 20.53 -1.08 -15.30
C ARG A 154 21.19 -1.69 -16.52
#